data_AF-A0AAP5TCP5-F1
#
_entry.id   AF-A0AAP5TCP5-F1
#
_cell.length_a   1.000
_cell.length_b   1.000
_cell.length_c   1.000
_cell.angle_alpha   90.00
_cell.angle_beta   90.00
_cell.angle_gamma   90.00
#
_symmetry.space_group_name_H-M   'P 1'
#
loop_
_entity.id
_entity.type
_entity.pdbx_description
1 polymer ?
#
loop_
_entity_poly.entity_id
_entity_poly.type
_entity_poly.pdbx_seq_one_letter_code
_entity_poly.pdbx_strand_id
1 'polypeptide(L)'
;MARLGISLYPEHSTFEKDKAYLDLAHKYGYTRVFTSLLQINGDQDAVVANFKKIVQYANSLDFKVMVDMNPSLFKQLGVTYDDLSFFDDLGAWGLRLDEGFTGMEESRMTRNPYGIKIEVNMSNGTRYLENILSFAPDKQNLLGCHNFYPQEYTGLGEAFFTKCSELFRKHNINTAAFVSSKAATFGPWPVQDGLPTIEDDRHLPIETQVQHLLLTGLIDDVLIGNAYASEAELKAASEAFFGRYPVLHADFVDDLTANEKLVALGKPHLYRGDASDYLLRDTMPRVWYKDKEIPAHHEKEAFKRGDIIVVNDSYSRYKGELQIALKDFPNDGRRNVVGHLSTDDLFLLDYIKPWSTFELK
;
A
#
# COMPACT_ATOMS: atom_id res chain seq x y z
N MET A 1 11.63 8.71 3.82
CA MET A 1 10.52 9.22 2.99
C MET A 1 9.87 8.02 2.36
N ALA A 2 8.54 7.92 2.51
CA ALA A 2 7.69 6.91 1.90
C ALA A 2 7.79 6.95 0.37
N ARG A 3 7.69 5.80 -0.29
CA ARG A 3 7.77 5.68 -1.75
C ARG A 3 6.70 4.78 -2.31
N LEU A 4 6.18 5.19 -3.46
CA LEU A 4 5.41 4.32 -4.33
C LEU A 4 6.34 3.68 -5.37
N GLY A 5 6.17 2.38 -5.60
CA GLY A 5 7.04 1.59 -6.45
C GLY A 5 6.31 0.63 -7.38
N ILE A 6 7.06 0.13 -8.35
CA ILE A 6 6.62 -0.89 -9.32
C ILE A 6 7.62 -2.03 -9.37
N SER A 7 7.17 -3.18 -9.82
CA SER A 7 8.05 -4.32 -10.11
C SER A 7 8.36 -4.43 -11.60
N LEU A 8 9.57 -4.91 -11.91
CA LEU A 8 10.00 -5.29 -13.26
C LEU A 8 10.49 -6.73 -13.26
N TYR A 9 10.23 -7.42 -14.38
CA TYR A 9 10.71 -8.77 -14.64
C TYR A 9 11.31 -8.84 -16.04
N PRO A 10 12.55 -8.33 -16.24
CA PRO A 10 13.16 -8.20 -17.56
C PRO A 10 13.26 -9.49 -18.38
N GLU A 11 13.36 -10.64 -17.70
CA GLU A 11 13.41 -11.97 -18.34
C GLU A 11 12.11 -12.31 -19.08
N HIS A 12 10.99 -11.72 -18.68
CA HIS A 12 9.66 -11.96 -19.24
C HIS A 12 9.18 -10.83 -20.17
N SER A 13 10.05 -9.87 -20.49
CA SER A 13 9.69 -8.73 -21.33
C SER A 13 10.83 -8.25 -22.24
N THR A 14 10.68 -7.05 -22.81
CA THR A 14 11.70 -6.38 -23.63
C THR A 14 12.06 -5.04 -23.02
N PHE A 15 13.30 -4.60 -23.29
CA PHE A 15 13.79 -3.30 -22.84
C PHE A 15 12.83 -2.14 -23.18
N GLU A 16 12.26 -2.14 -24.39
CA GLU A 16 11.37 -1.07 -24.86
C GLU A 16 10.06 -1.01 -24.07
N LYS A 17 9.52 -2.17 -23.67
CA LYS A 17 8.31 -2.24 -22.84
C LYS A 17 8.59 -1.82 -21.40
N ASP A 18 9.69 -2.32 -20.82
CA ASP A 18 10.10 -1.93 -19.46
C ASP A 18 10.40 -0.43 -19.39
N LYS A 19 11.08 0.11 -20.41
CA LYS A 19 11.35 1.54 -20.56
C LYS A 19 10.03 2.34 -20.59
N ALA A 20 9.06 1.92 -21.41
CA ALA A 20 7.78 2.61 -21.50
C ALA A 20 6.99 2.56 -20.18
N TYR A 21 7.06 1.44 -19.46
CA TYR A 21 6.43 1.31 -18.14
C TYR A 21 7.11 2.19 -17.08
N LEU A 22 8.43 2.25 -17.09
CA LEU A 22 9.21 3.16 -16.24
C LEU A 22 8.88 4.63 -16.51
N ASP A 23 8.78 5.03 -17.79
CA ASP A 23 8.38 6.38 -18.19
C ASP A 23 6.98 6.74 -17.66
N LEU A 24 6.04 5.79 -17.79
CA LEU A 24 4.67 5.97 -17.33
C LEU A 24 4.58 6.04 -15.80
N ALA A 25 5.26 5.15 -15.08
CA ALA A 25 5.30 5.19 -13.62
C ALA A 25 5.98 6.47 -13.11
N HIS A 26 7.06 6.92 -13.74
CA HIS A 26 7.74 8.17 -13.38
C HIS A 26 6.81 9.39 -13.54
N LYS A 27 6.01 9.44 -14.60
CA LYS A 27 4.97 10.49 -14.80
C LYS A 27 4.00 10.59 -13.62
N TYR A 28 3.70 9.48 -12.94
CA TYR A 28 2.81 9.42 -11.78
C TYR A 28 3.56 9.47 -10.42
N GLY A 29 4.84 9.82 -10.41
CA GLY A 29 5.60 10.06 -9.18
C GLY A 29 6.13 8.80 -8.49
N TYR A 30 6.13 7.66 -9.17
CA TYR A 30 6.78 6.45 -8.65
C TYR A 30 8.30 6.67 -8.61
N THR A 31 8.94 6.20 -7.54
CA THR A 31 10.38 6.43 -7.29
C THR A 31 11.13 5.20 -6.79
N ARG A 32 10.45 4.05 -6.71
CA ARG A 32 11.06 2.78 -6.31
C ARG A 32 10.79 1.69 -7.34
N VAL A 33 11.80 0.88 -7.64
CA VAL A 33 11.66 -0.31 -8.49
C VAL A 33 12.07 -1.52 -7.69
N PHE A 34 11.23 -2.54 -7.67
CA PHE A 34 11.62 -3.90 -7.32
C PHE A 34 11.92 -4.65 -8.61
N THR A 35 13.00 -5.41 -8.66
CA THR A 35 13.27 -6.28 -9.80
C THR A 35 13.93 -7.54 -9.30
N SER A 36 13.50 -8.68 -9.81
CA SER A 36 14.11 -9.96 -9.49
C SER A 36 14.99 -10.41 -10.65
N LEU A 37 16.20 -10.84 -10.32
CA LEU A 37 17.03 -11.63 -11.22
C LEU A 37 16.86 -13.07 -10.74
N LEU A 38 15.99 -13.83 -11.41
CA LEU A 38 15.54 -15.11 -10.86
C LEU A 38 16.55 -16.20 -11.19
N GLN A 39 16.90 -16.29 -12.47
CA GLN A 39 17.78 -17.30 -13.02
C GLN A 39 18.47 -16.76 -14.27
N ILE A 40 19.78 -16.98 -14.37
CA ILE A 40 20.49 -16.67 -15.60
C ILE A 40 20.41 -17.90 -16.51
N ASN A 41 19.47 -17.85 -17.45
CA ASN A 41 19.33 -18.83 -18.51
C ASN A 41 20.07 -18.34 -19.77
N GLY A 42 20.99 -19.16 -20.30
CA GLY A 42 21.74 -18.84 -21.52
C GLY A 42 23.02 -18.04 -21.25
N ASP A 43 23.29 -17.03 -22.08
CA ASP A 43 24.50 -16.21 -22.00
C ASP A 43 24.41 -15.21 -20.84
N GLN A 44 25.17 -15.49 -19.79
CA GLN A 44 25.24 -14.69 -18.58
C GLN A 44 25.61 -13.23 -18.85
N ASP A 45 26.56 -12.96 -19.74
CA ASP A 45 27.02 -11.61 -20.00
C ASP A 45 25.94 -10.79 -20.71
N ALA A 46 25.21 -11.42 -21.64
CA ALA A 46 24.10 -10.78 -22.33
C ALA A 46 22.93 -10.45 -21.37
N VAL A 47 22.58 -11.38 -20.47
CA VAL A 47 21.52 -11.17 -19.47
C VAL A 47 21.89 -10.04 -18.52
N VAL A 48 23.11 -10.06 -17.97
CA VAL A 48 23.61 -9.01 -17.07
C VAL A 48 23.69 -7.66 -17.79
N ALA A 49 24.12 -7.62 -19.05
CA ALA A 49 24.16 -6.38 -19.83
C ALA A 49 22.76 -5.80 -20.07
N ASN A 50 21.77 -6.63 -20.39
CA ASN A 50 20.39 -6.17 -20.56
C ASN A 50 19.80 -5.68 -19.22
N PHE A 51 20.04 -6.41 -18.13
CA PHE A 51 19.62 -6.00 -16.79
C PHE A 51 20.24 -4.66 -16.40
N LYS A 52 21.55 -4.50 -16.59
CA LYS A 52 22.27 -3.25 -16.34
C LYS A 52 21.71 -2.09 -17.15
N LYS A 53 21.35 -2.31 -18.41
CA LYS A 53 20.73 -1.29 -19.27
C LYS A 53 19.39 -0.80 -18.69
N ILE A 54 18.57 -1.70 -18.15
CA ILE A 54 17.28 -1.36 -17.52
C ILE A 54 17.50 -0.61 -16.20
N VAL A 55 18.42 -1.09 -15.35
CA VAL A 55 18.75 -0.42 -14.08
C VAL A 55 19.28 1.00 -14.33
N GLN A 56 20.18 1.17 -15.31
CA GLN A 56 20.68 2.48 -15.71
C GLN A 56 19.57 3.41 -16.21
N TYR A 57 18.61 2.89 -16.98
CA TYR A 57 17.47 3.67 -17.43
C TYR A 57 16.58 4.10 -16.26
N ALA A 58 16.24 3.18 -15.35
CA ALA A 58 15.48 3.50 -14.15
C ALA A 58 16.20 4.56 -13.29
N ASN A 59 17.52 4.44 -13.11
CA ASN A 59 18.32 5.42 -12.38
C ASN A 59 18.31 6.81 -13.05
N SER A 60 18.28 6.88 -14.39
CA SER A 60 18.16 8.16 -15.12
C SER A 60 16.82 8.87 -14.89
N LEU A 61 15.82 8.15 -14.39
CA LEU A 61 14.52 8.65 -13.96
C LEU A 61 14.43 8.77 -12.42
N ASP A 62 15.58 8.75 -11.74
CA ASP A 62 15.73 8.85 -10.27
C ASP A 62 15.10 7.70 -9.45
N PHE A 63 14.76 6.57 -10.09
CA PHE A 63 14.25 5.41 -9.35
C PHE A 63 15.31 4.82 -8.41
N LYS A 64 14.83 4.33 -7.26
CA LYS A 64 15.60 3.51 -6.32
C LYS A 64 15.37 2.04 -6.65
N VAL A 65 16.30 1.44 -7.37
CA VAL A 65 16.23 0.06 -7.82
C VAL A 65 16.69 -0.90 -6.72
N MET A 66 15.77 -1.72 -6.23
CA MET A 66 16.02 -2.83 -5.32
C MET A 66 16.10 -4.12 -6.12
N VAL A 67 17.27 -4.76 -6.10
CA VAL A 67 17.50 -6.04 -6.79
C VAL A 67 17.26 -7.18 -5.81
N ASP A 68 16.32 -8.04 -6.15
CA ASP A 68 15.98 -9.23 -5.38
C ASP A 68 16.81 -10.43 -5.84
N MET A 69 17.41 -11.10 -4.86
CA MET A 69 18.41 -12.13 -5.09
C MET A 69 18.15 -13.35 -4.21
N ASN A 70 18.18 -14.52 -4.84
CA ASN A 70 18.22 -15.79 -4.13
C ASN A 70 19.69 -16.25 -3.89
N PRO A 71 19.97 -17.06 -2.85
CA PRO A 71 21.32 -17.54 -2.57
C PRO A 71 21.96 -18.36 -3.71
N SER A 72 21.17 -19.05 -4.53
CA SER A 72 21.68 -19.79 -5.68
C SER A 72 22.35 -18.89 -6.72
N LEU A 73 21.80 -17.69 -6.93
CA LEU A 73 22.30 -16.75 -7.91
C LEU A 73 23.60 -16.05 -7.47
N PHE A 74 23.79 -15.83 -6.16
CA PHE A 74 25.09 -15.38 -5.62
C PHE A 74 26.22 -16.30 -6.07
N LYS A 75 26.01 -17.62 -5.96
CA LYS A 75 26.99 -18.62 -6.37
C LYS A 75 27.24 -18.62 -7.87
N GLN A 76 26.20 -18.44 -8.68
CA GLN A 76 26.32 -18.40 -10.15
C GLN A 76 27.08 -17.16 -10.63
N LEU A 77 26.84 -16.01 -9.99
CA LEU A 77 27.51 -14.75 -10.32
C LEU A 77 28.90 -14.61 -9.69
N GLY A 78 29.30 -15.55 -8.82
CA GLY A 78 30.58 -15.46 -8.08
C GLY A 78 30.61 -14.32 -7.06
N VAL A 79 29.44 -13.80 -6.67
CA VAL A 79 29.30 -12.70 -5.71
C VAL A 79 29.28 -13.27 -4.30
N THR A 80 29.89 -12.57 -3.36
CA THR A 80 29.91 -12.95 -1.94
C THR A 80 29.25 -11.86 -1.11
N TYR A 81 28.77 -12.19 0.09
CA TYR A 81 28.18 -11.20 0.99
C TYR A 81 29.18 -10.13 1.46
N ASP A 82 30.48 -10.42 1.38
CA ASP A 82 31.54 -9.48 1.74
C ASP A 82 31.92 -8.53 0.59
N ASP A 83 31.46 -8.79 -0.64
CA ASP A 83 31.72 -7.93 -1.80
C ASP A 83 30.46 -7.68 -2.63
N LEU A 84 29.91 -6.47 -2.48
CA LEU A 84 28.75 -5.99 -3.21
C LEU A 84 29.12 -5.17 -4.46
N SER A 85 30.39 -5.19 -4.91
CA SER A 85 30.88 -4.45 -6.08
C SER A 85 30.04 -4.68 -7.33
N PHE A 86 29.60 -5.92 -7.56
CA PHE A 86 28.72 -6.26 -8.68
C PHE A 86 27.43 -5.43 -8.70
N PHE A 87 26.80 -5.22 -7.55
CA PHE A 87 25.55 -4.46 -7.44
C PHE A 87 25.79 -2.96 -7.55
N ASP A 88 26.95 -2.47 -7.08
CA ASP A 88 27.39 -1.09 -7.30
C ASP A 88 27.61 -0.82 -8.79
N ASP A 89 28.34 -1.71 -9.47
CA ASP A 89 28.59 -1.64 -10.91
C ASP A 89 27.31 -1.73 -11.75
N LEU A 90 26.30 -2.45 -11.24
CA LEU A 90 24.98 -2.51 -11.85
C LEU A 90 24.22 -1.18 -11.69
N GLY A 91 24.53 -0.41 -10.65
CA GLY A 91 23.83 0.80 -10.23
C GLY A 91 22.62 0.52 -9.33
N ALA A 92 22.60 -0.61 -8.63
CA ALA A 92 21.51 -0.92 -7.70
C ALA A 92 21.53 0.06 -6.51
N TRP A 93 20.34 0.49 -6.07
CA TRP A 93 20.21 1.24 -4.83
C TRP A 93 20.25 0.32 -3.60
N GLY A 94 19.71 -0.87 -3.75
CA GLY A 94 19.66 -1.86 -2.69
C GLY A 94 19.61 -3.29 -3.21
N LEU A 95 19.90 -4.19 -2.29
CA LEU A 95 19.87 -5.64 -2.43
C LEU A 95 18.84 -6.20 -1.45
N ARG A 96 17.88 -6.96 -1.95
CA ARG A 96 16.91 -7.70 -1.14
C ARG A 96 17.37 -9.13 -0.94
N LEU A 97 17.36 -9.56 0.31
CA LEU A 97 17.69 -10.90 0.76
C LEU A 97 16.39 -11.66 1.03
N ASP A 98 15.98 -12.49 0.07
CA ASP A 98 14.74 -13.26 0.17
C ASP A 98 14.80 -14.29 1.30
N GLU A 99 15.95 -14.97 1.39
CA GLU A 99 16.31 -15.87 2.49
C GLU A 99 17.32 -15.20 3.43
N GLY A 100 17.15 -15.43 4.73
CA GLY A 100 18.04 -14.89 5.75
C GLY A 100 19.29 -15.73 5.99
N PHE A 101 20.31 -15.10 6.57
CA PHE A 101 21.56 -15.72 7.04
C PHE A 101 21.57 -15.81 8.57
N THR A 102 22.75 -15.66 9.19
CA THR A 102 22.92 -15.81 10.63
C THR A 102 22.66 -14.53 11.41
N GLY A 103 22.31 -13.43 10.75
CA GLY A 103 22.19 -12.08 11.31
C GLY A 103 23.51 -11.29 11.25
N MET A 104 24.65 -11.98 11.30
CA MET A 104 25.97 -11.35 11.26
C MET A 104 26.33 -10.89 9.84
N GLU A 105 26.02 -11.68 8.82
CA GLU A 105 26.28 -11.34 7.41
C GLU A 105 25.52 -10.08 7.00
N GLU A 106 24.24 -9.99 7.35
CA GLU A 106 23.38 -8.84 7.09
C GLU A 106 23.91 -7.59 7.80
N SER A 107 24.31 -7.73 9.07
CA SER A 107 24.93 -6.63 9.80
C SER A 107 26.19 -6.12 9.12
N ARG A 108 27.06 -7.02 8.64
CA ARG A 108 28.27 -6.62 7.88
C ARG A 108 27.91 -5.97 6.55
N MET A 109 26.97 -6.55 5.80
CA MET A 109 26.51 -6.02 4.52
C MET A 109 25.98 -4.59 4.65
N THR A 110 25.31 -4.24 5.75
CA THR A 110 24.83 -2.84 5.96
C THR A 110 25.97 -1.82 6.05
N ARG A 111 27.21 -2.25 6.28
CA ARG A 111 28.41 -1.41 6.37
C ARG A 111 29.27 -1.44 5.09
N ASN A 112 28.72 -1.94 3.99
CA ASN A 112 29.41 -1.97 2.69
C ASN A 112 29.89 -0.55 2.27
N PRO A 113 31.02 -0.44 1.55
CA PRO A 113 31.61 0.85 1.19
C PRO A 113 30.84 1.62 0.10
N TYR A 114 29.88 0.98 -0.57
CA TYR A 114 29.13 1.52 -1.69
C TYR A 114 27.85 2.25 -1.26
N GLY A 115 27.42 2.09 0.00
CA GLY A 115 26.17 2.66 0.51
C GLY A 115 24.90 1.93 0.03
N ILE A 116 25.06 0.70 -0.47
CA ILE A 116 23.95 -0.15 -0.93
C ILE A 116 23.07 -0.50 0.26
N LYS A 117 21.75 -0.37 0.08
CA LYS A 117 20.77 -0.77 1.10
C LYS A 117 20.60 -2.27 1.14
N ILE A 118 20.45 -2.82 2.34
CA ILE A 118 20.18 -4.23 2.59
C ILE A 118 18.73 -4.34 3.04
N GLU A 119 17.91 -4.94 2.20
CA GLU A 119 16.51 -5.18 2.50
C GLU A 119 16.29 -6.64 2.89
N VAL A 120 15.68 -6.86 4.06
CA VAL A 120 15.41 -8.21 4.57
C VAL A 120 13.92 -8.53 4.54
N ASN A 121 13.63 -9.82 4.45
CA ASN A 121 12.26 -10.31 4.45
C ASN A 121 11.55 -10.05 5.80
N MET A 122 10.43 -9.35 5.75
CA MET A 122 9.60 -9.04 6.93
C MET A 122 8.59 -10.15 7.27
N SER A 123 8.25 -11.02 6.31
CA SER A 123 7.10 -11.94 6.40
C SER A 123 7.32 -13.18 7.28
N ASN A 124 8.49 -13.36 7.89
CA ASN A 124 8.80 -14.60 8.61
C ASN A 124 8.20 -14.66 10.03
N GLY A 125 7.84 -13.53 10.64
CA GLY A 125 7.29 -13.48 12.00
C GLY A 125 8.22 -14.03 13.10
N THR A 126 9.50 -14.23 12.79
CA THR A 126 10.53 -14.69 13.72
C THR A 126 11.29 -13.51 14.33
N ARG A 127 12.23 -13.80 15.23
CA ARG A 127 13.12 -12.79 15.85
C ARG A 127 14.32 -12.42 14.97
N TYR A 128 14.19 -12.58 13.65
CA TYR A 128 15.29 -12.43 12.70
C TYR A 128 15.87 -11.01 12.69
N LEU A 129 15.01 -9.98 12.64
CA LEU A 129 15.46 -8.59 12.75
C LEU A 129 16.24 -8.36 14.06
N GLU A 130 15.70 -8.81 15.21
CA GLU A 130 16.37 -8.63 16.50
C GLU A 130 17.73 -9.33 16.55
N ASN A 131 17.86 -10.48 15.89
CA ASN A 131 19.13 -11.19 15.75
C ASN A 131 20.14 -10.36 14.94
N ILE A 132 19.75 -9.81 13.78
CA ILE A 132 20.60 -8.88 13.00
C ILE A 132 21.03 -7.69 13.88
N LEU A 133 20.07 -7.07 14.59
CA LEU A 133 20.30 -5.91 15.45
C LEU A 133 21.31 -6.19 16.58
N SER A 134 21.41 -7.44 17.05
CA SER A 134 22.37 -7.84 18.08
C SER A 134 23.83 -7.72 17.63
N PHE A 135 24.08 -7.75 16.32
CA PHE A 135 25.40 -7.57 15.70
C PHE A 135 25.69 -6.12 15.30
N ALA A 136 24.92 -5.14 15.79
CA ALA A 136 25.11 -3.70 15.57
C ALA A 136 25.22 -3.27 14.08
N PRO A 137 24.19 -3.53 13.25
CA PRO A 137 24.15 -3.12 11.85
C PRO A 137 24.11 -1.59 11.73
N ASP A 138 24.46 -1.08 10.55
CA ASP A 138 24.06 0.28 10.18
C ASP A 138 22.58 0.29 9.80
N LYS A 139 21.73 0.76 10.72
CA LYS A 139 20.28 0.83 10.53
C LYS A 139 19.86 1.74 9.37
N GLN A 140 20.68 2.71 8.96
CA GLN A 140 20.34 3.58 7.83
C GLN A 140 20.43 2.84 6.49
N ASN A 141 21.14 1.72 6.47
CA ASN A 141 21.28 0.83 5.33
C ASN A 141 20.45 -0.45 5.49
N LEU A 142 19.67 -0.61 6.56
CA LEU A 142 18.79 -1.76 6.76
C LEU A 142 17.34 -1.37 6.47
N LEU A 143 16.67 -2.13 5.60
CA LEU A 143 15.27 -1.97 5.23
C LEU A 143 14.53 -3.29 5.42
N GLY A 144 13.20 -3.24 5.49
CA GLY A 144 12.36 -4.42 5.44
C GLY A 144 11.38 -4.35 4.27
N CYS A 145 11.16 -5.48 3.60
CA CYS A 145 10.04 -5.64 2.68
C CYS A 145 9.36 -6.99 2.91
N HIS A 146 8.03 -6.98 2.89
CA HIS A 146 7.24 -8.21 2.86
C HIS A 146 7.44 -8.99 1.56
N ASN A 147 7.15 -10.28 1.60
CA ASN A 147 6.90 -11.07 0.40
C ASN A 147 5.57 -10.65 -0.26
N PHE A 148 5.45 -10.94 -1.55
CA PHE A 148 4.17 -11.14 -2.23
C PHE A 148 3.88 -12.64 -2.38
N TYR A 149 2.62 -12.98 -2.67
CA TYR A 149 2.15 -14.36 -2.66
C TYR A 149 1.41 -14.70 -3.97
N PRO A 150 2.09 -15.38 -4.92
CA PRO A 150 1.53 -15.70 -6.24
C PRO A 150 0.41 -16.73 -6.23
N GLN A 151 0.32 -17.56 -5.18
CA GLN A 151 -0.71 -18.58 -5.05
C GLN A 151 -1.88 -18.03 -4.24
N GLU A 152 -3.10 -18.11 -4.77
CA GLU A 152 -4.30 -17.69 -4.05
C GLU A 152 -4.44 -18.40 -2.69
N TYR A 153 -4.94 -17.68 -1.68
CA TYR A 153 -5.10 -18.10 -0.27
C TYR A 153 -3.79 -18.34 0.50
N THR A 154 -2.66 -17.83 0.02
CA THR A 154 -1.35 -17.97 0.70
C THR A 154 -0.74 -16.65 1.16
N GLY A 155 -1.37 -15.52 0.82
CA GLY A 155 -1.06 -14.20 1.35
C GLY A 155 -1.16 -14.15 2.86
N LEU A 156 -0.54 -13.13 3.45
CA LEU A 156 -0.58 -12.96 4.89
C LEU A 156 -1.99 -12.59 5.35
N GLY A 157 -2.43 -13.19 6.45
CA GLY A 157 -3.59 -12.70 7.20
C GLY A 157 -3.24 -11.46 8.02
N GLU A 158 -4.23 -10.61 8.24
CA GLU A 158 -4.12 -9.27 8.83
C GLU A 158 -3.35 -9.22 10.16
N ALA A 159 -3.69 -10.12 11.09
CA ALA A 159 -3.07 -10.17 12.41
C ALA A 159 -1.57 -10.53 12.35
N PHE A 160 -1.19 -11.42 11.42
CA PHE A 160 0.20 -11.83 11.25
C PHE A 160 1.01 -10.77 10.53
N PHE A 161 0.44 -10.16 9.48
CA PHE A 161 1.01 -9.00 8.79
C PHE A 161 1.31 -7.86 9.77
N THR A 162 0.33 -7.49 10.60
CA THR A 162 0.45 -6.43 11.62
C THR A 162 1.60 -6.74 12.58
N LYS A 163 1.62 -7.95 13.16
CA LYS A 163 2.67 -8.38 14.09
C LYS A 163 4.07 -8.29 13.47
N CYS A 164 4.22 -8.71 12.21
CA CYS A 164 5.49 -8.65 11.50
C CYS A 164 5.94 -7.20 11.26
N SER A 165 5.02 -6.36 10.81
CA SER A 165 5.31 -4.95 10.51
C SER A 165 5.65 -4.14 11.75
N GLU A 166 4.93 -4.35 12.85
CA GLU A 166 5.18 -3.68 14.14
C GLU A 166 6.61 -3.93 14.66
N LEU A 167 7.17 -5.12 14.44
CA LEU A 167 8.54 -5.44 14.83
C LEU A 167 9.56 -4.49 14.17
N PHE A 168 9.41 -4.26 12.87
CA PHE A 168 10.30 -3.37 12.12
C PHE A 168 10.08 -1.90 12.50
N ARG A 169 8.81 -1.48 12.63
CA ARG A 169 8.45 -0.12 13.04
C ARG A 169 8.96 0.23 14.43
N LYS A 170 8.89 -0.69 15.39
CA LYS A 170 9.44 -0.53 16.76
C LYS A 170 10.94 -0.21 16.75
N HIS A 171 11.67 -0.66 15.73
CA HIS A 171 13.10 -0.43 15.59
C HIS A 171 13.46 0.72 14.64
N ASN A 172 12.47 1.48 14.15
CA ASN A 172 12.61 2.56 13.17
C ASN A 172 13.28 2.11 11.87
N ILE A 173 12.94 0.90 11.41
CA ILE A 173 13.37 0.38 10.11
C ILE A 173 12.27 0.70 9.09
N ASN A 174 12.66 1.17 7.91
CA ASN A 174 11.75 1.45 6.81
C ASN A 174 11.09 0.15 6.32
N THR A 175 9.77 0.17 6.15
CA THR A 175 8.98 -1.03 5.81
C THR A 175 8.35 -0.92 4.44
N ALA A 176 8.19 -2.05 3.75
CA ALA A 176 7.57 -2.11 2.44
C ALA A 176 6.63 -3.31 2.29
N ALA A 177 5.59 -3.17 1.47
CA ALA A 177 4.66 -4.25 1.14
C ALA A 177 4.14 -4.12 -0.30
N PHE A 178 3.58 -5.21 -0.82
CA PHE A 178 3.12 -5.32 -2.19
C PHE A 178 1.60 -5.28 -2.32
N VAL A 179 1.14 -4.60 -3.37
CA VAL A 179 -0.24 -4.64 -3.88
C VAL A 179 -0.24 -5.30 -5.25
N SER A 180 -1.40 -5.79 -5.69
CA SER A 180 -1.56 -6.45 -6.99
C SER A 180 -2.38 -5.60 -7.96
N SER A 181 -1.85 -5.40 -9.16
CA SER A 181 -2.63 -4.89 -10.30
C SER A 181 -3.50 -6.02 -10.88
N LYS A 182 -4.69 -5.67 -11.36
CA LYS A 182 -5.60 -6.57 -12.09
C LYS A 182 -5.29 -6.59 -13.60
N ALA A 183 -4.72 -5.51 -14.14
CA ALA A 183 -4.36 -5.44 -15.56
C ALA A 183 -3.00 -6.10 -15.86
N ALA A 184 -2.11 -6.18 -14.87
CA ALA A 184 -0.81 -6.82 -15.00
C ALA A 184 -0.95 -8.32 -15.26
N THR A 185 -0.14 -8.83 -16.20
CA THR A 185 -0.28 -10.18 -16.75
C THR A 185 0.90 -11.08 -16.48
N PHE A 186 1.96 -10.61 -15.82
CA PHE A 186 3.11 -11.43 -15.46
C PHE A 186 3.77 -10.99 -14.14
N GLY A 187 4.43 -11.96 -13.53
CA GLY A 187 5.22 -11.83 -12.31
C GLY A 187 6.58 -12.52 -12.49
N PRO A 188 7.24 -12.94 -11.39
CA PRO A 188 8.48 -13.68 -11.49
C PRO A 188 8.26 -15.12 -12.00
N TRP A 189 7.15 -15.74 -11.61
CA TRP A 189 6.86 -17.16 -11.88
C TRP A 189 5.65 -17.33 -12.83
N PRO A 190 5.51 -18.48 -13.50
CA PRO A 190 4.35 -18.76 -14.36
C PRO A 190 3.00 -18.75 -13.63
N VAL A 191 2.99 -19.16 -12.35
CA VAL A 191 1.80 -19.10 -11.48
C VAL A 191 1.72 -17.71 -10.85
N GLN A 192 0.58 -17.04 -11.01
CA GLN A 192 0.37 -15.67 -10.55
C GLN A 192 -1.12 -15.33 -10.48
N ASP A 193 -1.76 -15.68 -9.37
CA ASP A 193 -3.13 -15.30 -9.05
C ASP A 193 -3.19 -13.88 -8.45
N GLY A 194 -2.35 -12.97 -8.98
CA GLY A 194 -1.99 -11.69 -8.35
C GLY A 194 -0.82 -11.80 -7.38
N LEU A 195 -0.18 -10.67 -7.07
CA LEU A 195 1.02 -10.58 -6.21
C LEU A 195 0.85 -9.61 -5.02
N PRO A 196 -0.21 -9.72 -4.19
CA PRO A 196 -0.33 -8.91 -2.98
C PRO A 196 0.50 -9.50 -1.82
N THR A 197 0.75 -8.68 -0.81
CA THR A 197 1.27 -9.14 0.50
C THR A 197 0.16 -9.70 1.40
N ILE A 198 -0.97 -8.99 1.50
CA ILE A 198 -2.13 -9.37 2.32
C ILE A 198 -3.11 -10.14 1.45
N GLU A 199 -3.65 -11.25 1.94
CA GLU A 199 -4.55 -12.09 1.13
C GLU A 199 -5.88 -11.39 0.82
N ASP A 200 -6.46 -10.71 1.80
CA ASP A 200 -7.75 -10.03 1.67
C ASP A 200 -7.69 -8.86 0.65
N ASP A 201 -6.49 -8.39 0.30
CA ASP A 201 -6.27 -7.33 -0.69
C ASP A 201 -6.31 -7.82 -2.15
N ARG A 202 -6.16 -9.13 -2.38
CA ARG A 202 -5.87 -9.71 -3.71
C ARG A 202 -6.81 -9.26 -4.82
N HIS A 203 -8.10 -9.16 -4.50
CA HIS A 203 -9.16 -8.86 -5.45
C HIS A 203 -9.71 -7.44 -5.33
N LEU A 204 -9.16 -6.62 -4.43
CA LEU A 204 -9.59 -5.24 -4.25
C LEU A 204 -9.07 -4.33 -5.38
N PRO A 205 -9.73 -3.19 -5.66
CA PRO A 205 -9.16 -2.12 -6.46
C PRO A 205 -7.78 -1.70 -5.94
N ILE A 206 -6.86 -1.31 -6.83
CA ILE A 206 -5.47 -1.06 -6.44
C ILE A 206 -5.35 0.13 -5.48
N GLU A 207 -6.19 1.15 -5.65
CA GLU A 207 -6.31 2.31 -4.76
C GLU A 207 -6.73 1.89 -3.35
N THR A 208 -7.69 0.97 -3.22
CA THR A 208 -8.13 0.43 -1.93
C THR A 208 -7.02 -0.35 -1.25
N GLN A 209 -6.26 -1.19 -1.99
CA GLN A 209 -5.10 -1.90 -1.44
C GLN A 209 -4.01 -0.94 -0.93
N VAL A 210 -3.69 0.10 -1.73
CA VAL A 210 -2.71 1.13 -1.33
C VAL A 210 -3.18 1.85 -0.08
N GLN A 211 -4.45 2.25 -0.03
CA GLN A 211 -5.02 2.92 1.13
C GLN A 211 -5.03 2.05 2.37
N HIS A 212 -5.35 0.76 2.23
CA HIS A 212 -5.30 -0.20 3.32
C HIS A 212 -3.91 -0.21 3.96
N LEU A 213 -2.86 -0.43 3.17
CA LEU A 213 -1.48 -0.45 3.65
C LEU A 213 -1.08 0.87 4.33
N LEU A 214 -1.46 2.02 3.78
CA LEU A 214 -1.19 3.32 4.39
C LEU A 214 -1.94 3.54 5.71
N LEU A 215 -3.21 3.15 5.77
CA LEU A 215 -4.08 3.31 6.93
C LEU A 215 -3.63 2.46 8.13
N THR A 216 -2.92 1.36 7.89
CA THR A 216 -2.27 0.61 8.98
C THR A 216 -1.28 1.49 9.76
N GLY A 217 -0.63 2.45 9.09
CA GLY A 217 0.48 3.24 9.64
C GLY A 217 1.77 2.44 9.84
N LEU A 218 1.85 1.24 9.26
CA LEU A 218 2.95 0.29 9.45
C LEU A 218 3.84 0.15 8.22
N ILE A 219 3.42 0.62 7.05
CA ILE A 219 4.14 0.52 5.77
C ILE A 219 4.57 1.91 5.29
N ASP A 220 5.85 2.07 4.98
CA ASP A 220 6.40 3.30 4.41
C ASP A 220 6.39 3.26 2.87
N ASP A 221 6.79 2.13 2.26
CA ASP A 221 6.86 1.98 0.81
C ASP A 221 5.82 0.97 0.30
N VAL A 222 5.05 1.34 -0.72
CA VAL A 222 4.05 0.45 -1.35
C VAL A 222 4.49 0.14 -2.78
N LEU A 223 4.53 -1.13 -3.16
CA LEU A 223 4.98 -1.55 -4.48
C LEU A 223 3.91 -2.36 -5.21
N ILE A 224 3.74 -2.13 -6.51
CA ILE A 224 2.95 -3.04 -7.35
C ILE A 224 3.80 -4.28 -7.63
N GLY A 225 3.32 -5.45 -7.19
CA GLY A 225 4.03 -6.71 -7.30
C GLY A 225 4.13 -7.21 -8.74
N ASN A 226 3.04 -7.20 -9.50
CA ASN A 226 3.01 -7.71 -10.88
C ASN A 226 3.17 -6.60 -11.93
N ALA A 227 3.51 -7.01 -13.16
CA ALA A 227 3.72 -6.12 -14.29
C ALA A 227 2.89 -6.54 -15.52
N TYR A 228 2.42 -5.61 -16.37
CA TYR A 228 2.43 -4.16 -16.21
C TYR A 228 1.08 -3.66 -15.69
N ALA A 229 1.08 -2.82 -14.66
CA ALA A 229 -0.13 -2.11 -14.29
C ALA A 229 -0.57 -1.17 -15.43
N SER A 230 -1.89 -1.01 -15.60
CA SER A 230 -2.42 -0.09 -16.59
C SER A 230 -2.17 1.38 -16.18
N GLU A 231 -2.25 2.32 -17.13
CA GLU A 231 -2.16 3.76 -16.80
C GLU A 231 -3.23 4.18 -15.79
N ALA A 232 -4.44 3.63 -15.88
CA ALA A 232 -5.52 3.91 -14.94
C ALA A 232 -5.17 3.45 -13.52
N GLU A 233 -4.62 2.25 -13.37
CA GLU A 233 -4.19 1.71 -12.07
C GLU A 233 -2.98 2.47 -11.51
N LEU A 234 -1.99 2.83 -12.34
CA LEU A 234 -0.84 3.63 -11.91
C LEU A 234 -1.30 5.00 -11.39
N LYS A 235 -2.24 5.63 -12.09
CA LYS A 235 -2.84 6.90 -11.65
C LYS A 235 -3.62 6.73 -10.34
N ALA A 236 -4.47 5.70 -10.23
CA ALA A 236 -5.29 5.45 -9.04
C ALA A 236 -4.43 5.17 -7.80
N ALA A 237 -3.43 4.29 -7.92
CA ALA A 237 -2.48 4.02 -6.84
C ALA A 237 -1.65 5.24 -6.45
N SER A 238 -1.24 6.08 -7.41
CA SER A 238 -0.55 7.34 -7.15
C SER A 238 -1.44 8.34 -6.39
N GLU A 239 -2.69 8.52 -6.81
CA GLU A 239 -3.65 9.42 -6.15
C GLU A 239 -3.99 8.94 -4.73
N ALA A 240 -4.09 7.63 -4.51
CA ALA A 240 -4.24 7.04 -3.18
C ALA A 240 -2.99 7.27 -2.31
N PHE A 241 -1.79 7.06 -2.87
CA PHE A 241 -0.56 7.12 -2.10
C PHE A 241 -0.15 8.55 -1.70
N PHE A 242 -0.24 9.48 -2.64
CA PHE A 242 0.11 10.89 -2.42
C PHE A 242 -1.09 11.74 -1.97
N GLY A 243 -2.26 11.12 -1.85
CA GLY A 243 -3.49 11.74 -1.38
C GLY A 243 -3.29 12.40 -0.02
N ARG A 244 -3.83 13.60 0.16
CA ARG A 244 -3.74 14.33 1.42
C ARG A 244 -4.48 13.61 2.56
N TYR A 245 -5.57 12.95 2.22
CA TYR A 245 -6.42 12.20 3.13
C TYR A 245 -6.81 10.87 2.49
N PRO A 246 -7.08 9.83 3.30
CA PRO A 246 -7.75 8.63 2.85
C PRO A 246 -9.11 8.97 2.24
N VAL A 247 -9.49 8.23 1.21
CA VAL A 247 -10.77 8.36 0.51
C VAL A 247 -11.60 7.11 0.77
N LEU A 248 -12.87 7.25 1.15
CA LEU A 248 -13.81 6.14 1.18
C LEU A 248 -14.83 6.34 0.07
N HIS A 249 -14.96 5.34 -0.80
CA HIS A 249 -15.90 5.36 -1.92
C HIS A 249 -17.31 5.06 -1.43
N ALA A 250 -18.27 5.79 -1.96
CA ALA A 250 -19.66 5.73 -1.50
C ALA A 250 -20.64 5.59 -2.67
N ASP A 251 -21.56 4.64 -2.53
CA ASP A 251 -22.74 4.51 -3.37
C ASP A 251 -23.87 5.36 -2.77
N PHE A 252 -24.06 6.57 -3.29
CA PHE A 252 -25.12 7.48 -2.84
C PHE A 252 -26.49 7.11 -3.42
N VAL A 253 -27.54 7.45 -2.67
CA VAL A 253 -28.94 7.29 -3.13
C VAL A 253 -29.25 8.21 -4.32
N ASP A 254 -30.13 7.77 -5.22
CA ASP A 254 -30.44 8.48 -6.49
C ASP A 254 -31.01 9.89 -6.27
N ASP A 255 -31.78 10.08 -5.21
CA ASP A 255 -32.46 11.32 -4.83
C ASP A 255 -31.72 12.11 -3.74
N LEU A 256 -30.39 11.91 -3.62
CA LEU A 256 -29.52 12.68 -2.75
C LEU A 256 -29.74 14.19 -2.95
N THR A 257 -30.18 14.88 -1.90
CA THR A 257 -30.46 16.31 -2.01
C THR A 257 -29.18 17.12 -2.17
N ALA A 258 -29.28 18.33 -2.75
CA ALA A 258 -28.13 19.22 -2.91
C ALA A 258 -27.46 19.59 -1.57
N ASN A 259 -28.25 19.70 -0.48
CA ASN A 259 -27.72 20.02 0.85
C ASN A 259 -27.02 18.81 1.48
N GLU A 260 -27.53 17.59 1.30
CA GLU A 260 -26.86 16.37 1.76
C GLU A 260 -25.59 16.09 0.98
N LYS A 261 -25.59 16.32 -0.34
CA LYS A 261 -24.38 16.27 -1.16
C LYS A 261 -23.32 17.25 -0.66
N LEU A 262 -23.72 18.47 -0.29
CA LEU A 262 -22.81 19.46 0.29
C LEU A 262 -22.25 19.01 1.65
N VAL A 263 -23.07 18.34 2.47
CA VAL A 263 -22.66 17.76 3.75
C VAL A 263 -21.66 16.62 3.55
N ALA A 264 -21.93 15.68 2.63
CA ALA A 264 -21.13 14.47 2.44
C ALA A 264 -19.89 14.65 1.55
N LEU A 265 -19.89 15.58 0.59
CA LEU A 265 -18.80 15.71 -0.40
C LEU A 265 -18.16 17.11 -0.43
N GLY A 266 -18.69 18.07 0.33
CA GLY A 266 -18.25 19.46 0.23
C GLY A 266 -16.90 19.76 0.87
N LYS A 267 -16.49 18.99 1.88
CA LYS A 267 -15.25 19.17 2.65
C LYS A 267 -14.77 17.83 3.20
N PRO A 268 -13.44 17.68 3.45
CA PRO A 268 -12.93 16.54 4.19
C PRO A 268 -13.54 16.44 5.59
N HIS A 269 -13.73 15.22 6.06
CA HIS A 269 -14.38 14.86 7.31
C HIS A 269 -13.39 14.55 8.40
N LEU A 270 -13.51 15.23 9.54
CA LEU A 270 -12.73 14.94 10.73
C LEU A 270 -13.52 13.98 11.62
N TYR A 271 -13.01 12.76 11.81
CA TYR A 271 -13.60 11.84 12.78
C TYR A 271 -13.39 12.40 14.19
N ARG A 272 -14.47 12.74 14.86
CA ARG A 272 -14.47 13.25 16.23
C ARG A 272 -13.90 12.24 17.24
N GLY A 273 -13.11 12.77 18.19
CA GLY A 273 -12.34 11.98 19.16
C GLY A 273 -13.10 11.22 20.24
N ASP A 274 -14.23 11.75 20.73
CA ASP A 274 -15.14 11.03 21.64
C ASP A 274 -15.94 9.99 20.83
N ALA A 275 -15.21 8.96 20.43
CA ALA A 275 -15.64 7.90 19.54
C ALA A 275 -16.71 7.02 20.18
N SER A 276 -17.69 6.64 19.37
CA SER A 276 -18.71 5.67 19.74
C SER A 276 -18.45 4.38 18.99
N ASP A 277 -18.67 3.25 19.65
CA ASP A 277 -18.68 1.93 19.01
C ASP A 277 -19.73 1.78 17.89
N TYR A 278 -20.72 2.68 17.83
CA TYR A 278 -21.82 2.63 16.86
C TYR A 278 -21.63 3.56 15.68
N LEU A 279 -20.93 4.67 15.86
CA LEU A 279 -20.93 5.78 14.90
C LEU A 279 -19.56 6.44 14.81
N LEU A 280 -19.06 6.49 13.58
CA LEU A 280 -18.08 7.49 13.17
C LEU A 280 -18.84 8.81 12.95
N ARG A 281 -18.34 9.91 13.51
CA ARG A 281 -19.05 11.20 13.51
C ARG A 281 -18.15 12.34 13.08
N ASP A 282 -18.57 13.11 12.08
CA ASP A 282 -18.03 14.44 11.80
C ASP A 282 -19.06 15.51 12.20
N THR A 283 -18.67 16.29 13.22
CA THR A 283 -19.54 17.30 13.84
C THR A 283 -19.45 18.68 13.21
N MET A 284 -18.52 18.93 12.30
CA MET A 284 -18.36 20.26 11.73
C MET A 284 -19.40 20.61 10.65
N PRO A 285 -19.88 19.67 9.81
CA PRO A 285 -20.92 19.95 8.83
C PRO A 285 -22.20 20.57 9.44
N ARG A 286 -22.65 20.14 10.62
CA ARG A 286 -23.80 20.77 11.32
C ARG A 286 -23.57 22.23 11.71
N VAL A 287 -22.32 22.67 11.84
CA VAL A 287 -21.98 24.08 12.13
C VAL A 287 -21.94 24.88 10.83
N TRP A 288 -21.30 24.35 9.79
CA TRP A 288 -21.16 25.01 8.50
C TRP A 288 -22.49 25.14 7.75
N TYR A 289 -23.35 24.13 7.89
CA TYR A 289 -24.59 24.01 7.13
C TYR A 289 -25.84 24.11 8.03
N LYS A 290 -25.71 24.73 9.21
CA LYS A 290 -26.80 24.88 10.21
C LYS A 290 -28.08 25.50 9.64
N ASP A 291 -27.95 26.38 8.65
CA ASP A 291 -29.05 27.13 8.04
C ASP A 291 -29.64 26.42 6.80
N LYS A 292 -29.12 25.24 6.44
CA LYS A 292 -29.66 24.41 5.37
C LYS A 292 -30.79 23.53 5.88
N GLU A 293 -31.76 23.27 5.01
CA GLU A 293 -32.86 22.32 5.24
C GLU A 293 -32.42 20.92 4.85
N ILE A 294 -32.70 19.96 5.72
CA ILE A 294 -32.42 18.55 5.53
C ILE A 294 -33.69 17.82 5.97
N PRO A 295 -34.75 17.81 5.15
CA PRO A 295 -36.01 17.18 5.52
C PRO A 295 -35.82 15.67 5.71
N ALA A 296 -36.66 15.07 6.56
CA ALA A 296 -36.62 13.62 6.76
C ALA A 296 -37.03 12.89 5.48
N HIS A 297 -36.23 11.90 5.07
CA HIS A 297 -36.52 11.01 3.95
C HIS A 297 -35.73 9.69 4.10
N HIS A 298 -35.97 8.72 3.21
CA HIS A 298 -35.42 7.36 3.27
C HIS A 298 -35.61 6.65 4.61
N GLU A 299 -36.86 6.29 4.90
CA GLU A 299 -37.19 5.46 6.05
C GLU A 299 -36.70 4.01 5.83
N LYS A 300 -35.44 3.74 6.18
CA LYS A 300 -35.00 2.39 6.54
C LYS A 300 -35.46 2.08 7.97
N GLU A 301 -35.78 0.82 8.26
CA GLU A 301 -36.10 0.38 9.63
C GLU A 301 -34.88 0.40 10.56
N ALA A 302 -33.68 0.15 10.00
CA ALA A 302 -32.43 0.11 10.73
C ALA A 302 -31.26 0.57 9.85
N PHE A 303 -30.26 1.13 10.50
CA PHE A 303 -28.95 1.40 9.92
C PHE A 303 -28.10 0.13 9.94
N LYS A 304 -27.30 -0.03 8.88
CA LYS A 304 -26.30 -1.09 8.72
C LYS A 304 -24.89 -0.50 8.76
N ARG A 305 -23.91 -1.29 9.20
CA ARG A 305 -22.50 -0.88 9.10
C ARG A 305 -22.18 -0.40 7.68
N GLY A 306 -21.53 0.76 7.57
CA GLY A 306 -21.21 1.43 6.32
C GLY A 306 -22.27 2.40 5.81
N ASP A 307 -23.48 2.45 6.40
CA ASP A 307 -24.48 3.44 6.02
C ASP A 307 -23.93 4.85 6.31
N ILE A 308 -23.95 5.70 5.28
CA ILE A 308 -23.60 7.11 5.36
C ILE A 308 -24.88 7.86 5.68
N ILE A 309 -24.81 8.65 6.75
CA ILE A 309 -25.98 9.21 7.41
C ILE A 309 -25.80 10.71 7.52
N VAL A 310 -26.85 11.44 7.17
CA VAL A 310 -26.96 12.88 7.49
C VAL A 310 -28.12 13.07 8.45
N VAL A 311 -27.83 13.72 9.58
CA VAL A 311 -28.86 14.00 10.59
C VAL A 311 -29.84 15.06 10.07
N ASN A 312 -31.13 14.76 10.09
CA ASN A 312 -32.16 15.59 9.46
C ASN A 312 -32.74 16.66 10.41
N ASP A 313 -33.68 17.46 9.90
CA ASP A 313 -34.26 18.63 10.57
C ASP A 313 -34.92 18.31 11.93
N SER A 314 -35.45 17.09 12.07
CA SER A 314 -36.14 16.67 13.30
C SER A 314 -35.19 16.49 14.49
N TYR A 315 -33.88 16.45 14.27
CA TYR A 315 -32.87 16.34 15.32
C TYR A 315 -32.10 17.65 15.61
N SER A 316 -32.74 18.81 15.44
CA SER A 316 -32.31 20.17 15.80
C SER A 316 -30.80 20.37 16.12
N ARG A 317 -30.35 20.07 17.35
CA ARG A 317 -28.95 20.29 17.79
C ARG A 317 -27.90 19.52 16.99
N TYR A 318 -28.29 18.43 16.34
CA TYR A 318 -27.43 17.56 15.56
C TYR A 318 -27.68 17.66 14.07
N LYS A 319 -28.69 18.43 13.62
CA LYS A 319 -29.03 18.62 12.21
C LYS A 319 -27.79 18.94 11.38
N GLY A 320 -27.58 18.20 10.29
CA GLY A 320 -26.48 18.36 9.35
C GLY A 320 -25.18 17.71 9.79
N GLU A 321 -25.15 16.96 10.89
CA GLU A 321 -23.99 16.15 11.28
C GLU A 321 -23.87 14.96 10.32
N LEU A 322 -22.66 14.72 9.79
CA LEU A 322 -22.36 13.52 9.02
C LEU A 322 -21.99 12.40 9.98
N GLN A 323 -22.56 11.23 9.77
CA GLN A 323 -22.25 10.02 10.52
C GLN A 323 -22.03 8.86 9.55
N ILE A 324 -21.19 7.89 9.94
CA ILE A 324 -21.10 6.59 9.28
C ILE A 324 -21.35 5.52 10.34
N ALA A 325 -22.26 4.60 10.05
CA ALA A 325 -22.59 3.53 10.97
C ALA A 325 -21.44 2.51 11.06
N LEU A 326 -20.98 2.23 12.28
CA LEU A 326 -19.96 1.21 12.58
C LEU A 326 -20.58 -0.12 13.02
N LYS A 327 -21.82 -0.09 13.50
CA LYS A 327 -22.64 -1.24 13.89
C LYS A 327 -24.09 -1.02 13.44
N ASP A 328 -24.86 -2.09 13.41
CA ASP A 328 -26.29 -2.03 13.14
C ASP A 328 -27.06 -1.41 14.33
N PHE A 329 -28.03 -0.54 14.06
CA PHE A 329 -28.95 0.00 15.07
C PHE A 329 -30.28 0.50 14.46
N PRO A 330 -31.38 0.55 15.24
CA PRO A 330 -32.68 1.00 14.72
C PRO A 330 -32.67 2.44 14.23
N ASN A 331 -33.44 2.72 13.18
CA ASN A 331 -33.69 4.08 12.74
C ASN A 331 -34.94 4.64 13.41
N ASP A 332 -34.80 5.82 14.01
CA ASP A 332 -35.88 6.52 14.72
C ASP A 332 -36.48 7.67 13.91
N GLY A 333 -36.17 7.75 12.60
CA GLY A 333 -36.67 8.76 11.67
C GLY A 333 -35.93 10.10 11.71
N ARG A 334 -34.95 10.26 12.61
CA ARG A 334 -34.22 11.53 12.80
C ARG A 334 -32.92 11.65 12.00
N ARG A 335 -32.67 10.68 11.14
CA ARG A 335 -31.44 10.49 10.36
C ARG A 335 -31.82 9.95 8.99
N ASN A 336 -31.29 10.57 7.95
CA ASN A 336 -31.45 10.10 6.58
C ASN A 336 -30.26 9.23 6.21
N VAL A 337 -30.51 8.09 5.56
CA VAL A 337 -29.44 7.36 4.87
C VAL A 337 -29.24 8.05 3.53
N VAL A 338 -28.03 8.55 3.29
CA VAL A 338 -27.69 9.26 2.06
C VAL A 338 -26.85 8.42 1.11
N GLY A 339 -26.31 7.30 1.58
CA GLY A 339 -25.54 6.36 0.80
C GLY A 339 -25.03 5.22 1.67
N HIS A 340 -24.22 4.36 1.06
CA HIS A 340 -23.52 3.27 1.73
C HIS A 340 -22.08 3.24 1.22
N LEU A 341 -21.11 2.94 2.09
CA LEU A 341 -19.74 2.71 1.65
C LEU A 341 -19.70 1.54 0.67
N SER A 342 -18.87 1.66 -0.37
CA SER A 342 -18.66 0.57 -1.31
C SER A 342 -18.24 -0.69 -0.55
N THR A 343 -18.63 -1.86 -1.09
CA THR A 343 -18.28 -3.15 -0.47
C THR A 343 -16.77 -3.30 -0.29
N ASP A 344 -15.99 -2.79 -1.25
CA ASP A 344 -14.53 -2.86 -1.25
C ASP A 344 -13.90 -1.98 -0.17
N ASP A 345 -14.53 -0.88 0.26
CA ASP A 345 -13.96 0.03 1.26
C ASP A 345 -14.53 -0.18 2.67
N LEU A 346 -15.57 -1.02 2.83
CA LEU A 346 -16.29 -1.18 4.10
C LEU A 346 -15.38 -1.60 5.27
N PHE A 347 -14.37 -2.43 4.99
CA PHE A 347 -13.42 -2.91 5.99
C PHE A 347 -12.44 -1.80 6.44
N LEU A 348 -12.18 -0.80 5.60
CA LEU A 348 -11.28 0.31 5.91
C LEU A 348 -11.78 1.12 7.13
N LEU A 349 -13.07 1.05 7.46
CA LEU A 349 -13.64 1.66 8.67
C LEU A 349 -12.92 1.23 9.96
N ASP A 350 -12.35 0.02 10.01
CA ASP A 350 -11.60 -0.45 11.18
C ASP A 350 -10.25 0.27 11.35
N TYR A 351 -9.78 0.95 10.30
CA TYR A 351 -8.52 1.69 10.28
C TYR A 351 -8.70 3.20 10.39
N ILE A 352 -9.93 3.71 10.26
CA ILE A 352 -10.22 5.15 10.44
C ILE A 352 -10.25 5.48 11.93
N LYS A 353 -9.13 6.01 12.43
CA LYS A 353 -8.95 6.33 13.85
C LYS A 353 -9.66 7.64 14.23
N PRO A 354 -10.13 7.79 15.48
CA PRO A 354 -10.60 9.07 15.99
C PRO A 354 -9.51 10.14 15.84
N TRP A 355 -9.92 11.36 15.51
CA TRP A 355 -9.07 12.50 15.11
C TRP A 355 -8.37 12.37 13.75
N SER A 356 -8.65 11.33 12.97
CA SER A 356 -8.20 11.26 11.57
C SER A 356 -9.14 12.04 10.64
N THR A 357 -8.61 12.53 9.52
CA THR A 357 -9.37 13.19 8.46
C THR A 357 -9.45 12.28 7.25
N PHE A 358 -10.62 12.17 6.62
CA PHE A 358 -10.86 11.39 5.41
C PHE A 358 -11.78 12.16 4.44
N GLU A 359 -11.91 11.68 3.21
CA GLU A 359 -12.85 12.20 2.21
C GLU A 359 -13.83 11.09 1.81
N LEU A 360 -15.04 11.48 1.42
CA LEU A 360 -15.97 10.61 0.70
C LEU A 360 -15.91 10.95 -0.79
N LYS A 361 -16.00 9.94 -1.66
CA LYS A 361 -16.10 10.14 -3.11
C LYS A 361 -17.23 9.36 -3.74
#